data_AF-A0AAJ0AXD4-F1
#
_entry.id   AF-A0AAJ0AXD4-F1
#
_cell.length_a   1.000
_cell.length_b   1.000
_cell.length_c   1.000
_cell.angle_alpha   90.00
_cell.angle_beta   90.00
_cell.angle_gamma   90.00
#
_symmetry.space_group_name_H-M   'P 1'
#
loop_
_entity.id
_entity.type
_entity.pdbx_description
1 polymer ?
#
loop_
_entity_poly.entity_id
_entity_poly.type
_entity_poly.pdbx_seq_one_letter_code
_entity_poly.pdbx_strand_id
1 'polypeptide(L)'
;MASTMEEEVYLTMQPVFSNQHAQIRRPRAIKHRIHVCRCPEINALMSQYTRPAVISTCQQLLEKRIFESRWKAEQQFPRLSQGATPVITSEKPEINWKEKIRALTDEMQADEIARQQSAVAGTEPEEGENMISAESHDSLAIGETGDAVDSITTASSSTVVGEPTAAATATAEQPPKKTTKLPRLRTAFLSYEAQHALMTRTQELLEDACFEFAKQEHPEILESGQWDSPECVELQKWVWIFNNELFSQFEGEKVPLPHTGWHTFFESIRHIRHKAVHRQVLCAADAKAHLTDAESLARLLRQDVCQVKLGLLKEEMEMALAISERKRGVLVDVYQAKFDEIEARRRDLDELEGRMREELVREHKKMQSDLGYGFKLAVAEMKKAEAVGMDEEEEEGAGSWGLIDGFWKLVSGRRLA
;
A
#
# COMPACT_ATOMS: atom_id res chain seq x y z
N MET A 1 23.30 -5.70 20.35
CA MET A 1 23.96 -5.45 19.05
C MET A 1 24.04 -3.95 18.86
N ALA A 2 25.24 -3.39 18.59
CA ALA A 2 25.51 -1.95 18.62
C ALA A 2 24.62 -1.13 17.67
N SER A 3 24.33 0.12 18.05
CA SER A 3 23.73 1.15 17.20
C SER A 3 24.76 1.60 16.15
N THR A 4 24.32 1.94 14.94
CA THR A 4 25.25 2.46 13.92
C THR A 4 25.55 3.93 14.21
N MET A 5 26.77 4.39 13.90
CA MET A 5 27.17 5.79 14.10
C MET A 5 26.21 6.77 13.42
N GLU A 6 25.68 6.44 12.23
CA GLU A 6 24.70 7.26 11.52
C GLU A 6 23.36 7.37 12.26
N GLU A 7 22.91 6.29 12.90
CA GLU A 7 21.67 6.24 13.68
C GLU A 7 21.76 7.08 14.96
N GLU A 8 22.89 6.99 15.67
CA GLU A 8 23.17 7.82 16.87
C GLU A 8 23.28 9.31 16.52
N VAL A 9 23.95 9.63 15.40
CA VAL A 9 24.05 10.99 14.88
C VAL A 9 22.68 11.52 14.49
N TYR A 10 21.84 10.73 13.81
CA TYR A 10 20.49 11.14 13.43
C TYR A 10 19.63 11.45 14.65
N LEU A 11 19.55 10.54 15.63
CA LEU A 11 18.73 10.72 16.83
C LEU A 11 19.16 11.94 17.65
N THR A 12 20.46 12.15 17.80
CA THR A 12 21.01 13.29 18.56
C THR A 12 20.82 14.61 17.84
N MET A 13 20.86 14.61 16.50
CA MET A 13 20.82 15.82 15.68
C MET A 13 19.42 16.13 15.13
N GLN A 14 18.44 15.24 15.33
CA GLN A 14 17.04 15.45 14.97
C GLN A 14 16.46 16.77 15.50
N PRO A 15 16.63 17.14 16.79
CA PRO A 15 16.14 18.44 17.28
C PRO A 15 16.96 19.64 16.78
N VAL A 16 18.18 19.42 16.27
CA VAL A 16 19.09 20.47 15.79
C VAL A 16 18.75 20.89 14.37
N PHE A 17 18.41 19.91 13.53
CA PHE A 17 18.10 20.05 12.11
C PHE A 17 16.61 19.79 11.81
N SER A 18 15.71 20.26 12.67
CA SER A 18 14.28 20.24 12.41
C SER A 18 13.81 21.49 11.64
N ASN A 19 12.64 21.39 11.00
CA ASN A 19 11.99 22.50 10.28
C ASN A 19 12.91 23.12 9.20
N GLN A 20 13.04 24.44 9.17
CA GLN A 20 13.85 25.19 8.21
C GLN A 20 15.35 24.81 8.25
N HIS A 21 15.84 24.26 9.35
CA HIS A 21 17.23 23.85 9.49
C HIS A 21 17.52 22.48 8.86
N ALA A 22 16.50 21.70 8.53
CA ALA A 22 16.62 20.45 7.79
C ALA A 22 17.08 20.66 6.34
N GLN A 23 16.96 21.89 5.82
CA GLN A 23 17.34 22.27 4.45
C GLN A 23 18.80 22.73 4.32
N ILE A 24 19.56 22.78 5.41
CA ILE A 24 20.96 23.20 5.37
C ILE A 24 21.80 22.12 4.67
N ARG A 25 22.64 22.52 3.71
CA ARG A 25 23.59 21.63 3.01
C ARG A 25 25.05 22.03 3.14
N ARG A 26 25.33 23.30 3.42
CA ARG A 26 26.70 23.83 3.43
C ARG A 26 27.43 23.42 4.72
N PRO A 27 28.62 22.76 4.66
CA PRO A 27 29.32 22.28 5.85
C PRO A 27 29.69 23.38 6.85
N ARG A 28 29.96 24.61 6.37
CA ARG A 28 30.18 25.77 7.25
C ARG A 28 28.93 26.15 8.05
N ALA A 29 27.75 26.08 7.43
CA ALA A 29 26.46 26.37 8.08
C ALA A 29 26.04 25.24 9.05
N ILE A 30 26.30 23.98 8.68
CA ILE A 30 26.12 22.81 9.55
C ILE A 30 26.99 22.94 10.81
N LYS A 31 28.28 23.24 10.63
CA LYS A 31 29.24 23.47 11.73
C LYS A 31 28.79 24.62 12.63
N HIS A 32 28.34 25.73 12.05
CA HIS A 32 27.84 26.87 12.80
C HIS A 32 26.59 26.51 13.61
N ARG A 33 25.63 25.80 13.01
CA ARG A 33 24.40 25.37 13.70
C ARG A 33 24.68 24.43 14.88
N ILE A 34 25.54 23.44 14.69
CA ILE A 34 25.97 22.53 15.75
C ILE A 34 26.70 23.29 16.87
N HIS A 35 27.45 24.33 16.55
CA HIS A 35 28.13 25.16 17.55
C HIS A 35 27.18 26.04 18.36
N VAL A 36 26.12 26.55 17.73
CA VAL A 36 25.09 27.38 18.36
C VAL A 36 24.17 26.55 19.26
N CYS A 37 23.89 25.30 18.89
CA CYS A 37 23.10 24.37 19.70
C CYS A 37 23.97 23.75 20.82
N ARG A 38 23.89 24.33 22.03
CA ARG A 38 24.60 23.83 23.22
C ARG A 38 23.80 22.75 23.97
N CYS A 39 23.58 21.61 23.33
CA CYS A 39 22.89 20.47 23.96
C CYS A 39 23.92 19.51 24.61
N PRO A 40 23.69 19.03 25.85
CA PRO A 40 24.55 18.03 26.50
C PRO A 40 24.77 16.76 25.67
N GLU A 41 23.75 16.33 24.92
CA GLU A 41 23.74 15.15 24.08
C GLU A 41 24.66 15.31 22.87
N ILE A 42 24.77 16.53 22.32
CA ILE A 42 25.72 16.87 21.25
C ILE A 42 27.16 16.80 21.78
N ASN A 43 27.39 17.25 23.01
CA ASN A 43 28.72 17.16 23.63
C ASN A 43 29.11 15.70 23.92
N ALA A 44 28.16 14.87 24.35
CA ALA A 44 28.37 13.44 24.52
C ALA A 44 28.70 12.75 23.18
N LEU A 45 27.95 13.06 22.12
CA LEU A 45 28.20 12.55 20.76
C LEU A 45 29.57 12.98 20.22
N MET A 46 29.98 14.23 20.47
CA MET A 46 31.29 14.78 20.08
C MET A 46 32.45 14.28 20.94
N SER A 47 32.16 13.67 22.10
CA SER A 47 33.14 12.95 22.93
C SER A 47 33.31 11.50 22.47
N GLN A 48 32.28 10.93 21.85
CA GLN A 48 32.28 9.55 21.34
C GLN A 48 32.83 9.45 19.91
N TYR A 49 32.62 10.49 19.08
CA TYR A 49 33.06 10.55 17.69
C TYR A 49 33.85 11.82 17.38
N THR A 50 34.77 11.76 16.41
CA THR A 50 35.55 12.95 16.03
C THR A 50 34.65 14.02 15.39
N ARG A 51 34.87 15.30 15.75
CA ARG A 51 34.13 16.45 15.21
C ARG A 51 33.99 16.44 13.68
N PRO A 52 35.06 16.18 12.90
CA PRO A 52 34.96 16.12 11.44
C PRO A 52 34.04 15.00 10.94
N ALA A 53 34.06 13.83 11.60
CA ALA A 53 33.23 12.69 11.21
C ALA A 53 31.74 12.93 11.50
N VAL A 54 31.40 13.56 12.64
CA VAL A 54 30.01 13.94 12.95
C VAL A 54 29.46 14.96 11.95
N ILE A 55 30.26 15.97 11.60
CA ILE A 55 29.84 17.01 10.62
C ILE A 55 29.64 16.39 9.23
N SER A 56 30.56 15.53 8.79
CA SER A 56 30.44 14.81 7.52
C SER A 56 29.19 13.93 7.47
N THR A 57 28.92 13.19 8.56
CA THR A 57 27.73 12.35 8.66
C THR A 57 26.44 13.19 8.65
N CYS A 58 26.39 14.29 9.39
CA CYS A 58 25.26 15.22 9.34
C CYS A 58 25.03 15.77 7.93
N GLN A 59 26.11 16.12 7.23
CA GLN A 59 26.04 16.59 5.86
C GLN A 59 25.45 15.54 4.92
N GLN A 60 25.91 14.29 4.99
CA GLN A 60 25.36 13.19 4.19
C GLN A 60 23.88 12.93 4.48
N LEU A 61 23.47 12.98 5.76
CA LEU A 61 22.09 12.77 6.15
C LEU A 61 21.18 13.94 5.70
N LEU A 62 21.70 15.17 5.72
CA LEU A 62 21.01 16.35 5.20
C LEU A 62 20.91 16.32 3.66
N GLU A 63 21.96 15.90 2.95
CA GLU A 63 21.94 15.70 1.49
C GLU A 63 20.91 14.66 1.07
N LYS A 64 20.77 13.57 1.83
CA LYS A 64 19.74 12.54 1.66
C LYS A 64 18.34 12.97 2.11
N ARG A 65 18.20 14.22 2.60
CA ARG A 65 16.94 14.81 3.12
C ARG A 65 16.29 13.98 4.23
N ILE A 66 17.11 13.32 5.05
CA ILE A 66 16.64 12.41 6.11
C ILE A 66 16.02 13.17 7.29
N PHE A 67 16.55 14.35 7.60
CA PHE A 67 16.01 15.21 8.66
C PHE A 67 14.71 15.92 8.27
N GLU A 68 14.39 15.99 6.98
CA GLU A 68 13.15 16.62 6.48
C GLU A 68 11.95 15.69 6.57
N SER A 69 12.19 14.39 6.71
CA SER A 69 11.13 13.39 6.65
C SER A 69 11.47 12.23 7.58
N ARG A 70 10.68 12.08 8.64
CA ARG A 70 10.72 10.91 9.51
C ARG A 70 10.57 9.61 8.71
N TRP A 71 9.78 9.63 7.64
CA TRP A 71 9.65 8.50 6.72
C TRP A 71 10.96 8.16 6.00
N LYS A 72 11.75 9.15 5.55
CA LYS A 72 13.10 8.92 4.97
C LYS A 72 14.07 8.39 6.01
N ALA A 73 13.99 8.88 7.24
CA ALA A 73 14.79 8.37 8.35
C ALA A 73 14.44 6.93 8.71
N GLU A 74 13.17 6.55 8.68
CA GLU A 74 12.73 5.17 8.94
C GLU A 74 13.08 4.21 7.79
N GLN A 75 13.28 4.71 6.56
CA GLN A 75 13.89 3.92 5.47
C GLN A 75 15.39 3.69 5.70
N GLN A 76 16.12 4.72 6.12
CA GLN A 76 17.56 4.64 6.40
C GLN A 76 17.86 3.86 7.68
N PHE A 77 16.98 3.95 8.67
CA PHE A 77 17.12 3.37 10.02
C PHE A 77 15.85 2.58 10.40
N PRO A 78 15.70 1.32 9.93
CA PRO A 78 14.53 0.48 10.20
C PRO A 78 14.26 0.21 11.69
N ARG A 79 15.26 0.42 12.56
CA ARG A 79 15.14 0.26 14.02
C ARG A 79 14.29 1.34 14.68
N LEU A 80 14.17 2.52 14.08
CA LEU A 80 13.30 3.60 14.58
C LEU A 80 11.83 3.15 14.70
N SER A 81 11.43 2.15 13.93
CA SER A 81 10.05 1.62 13.90
C SER A 81 9.80 0.48 14.91
N GLN A 82 10.85 -0.13 15.47
CA GLN A 82 10.72 -1.35 16.30
C GLN A 82 10.49 -1.06 17.79
N GLY A 83 10.77 0.17 18.25
CA GLY A 83 10.62 0.56 19.66
C GLY A 83 9.28 1.21 20.02
N ALA A 84 8.43 1.52 19.04
CA ALA A 84 7.13 2.13 19.29
C ALA A 84 6.06 1.03 19.41
N THR A 85 5.43 0.92 20.58
CA THR A 85 4.07 0.37 20.70
C THR A 85 3.18 1.01 19.63
N PRO A 86 2.16 0.32 19.10
CA PRO A 86 1.36 0.81 17.99
C PRO A 86 0.38 1.89 18.49
N VAL A 87 0.91 3.00 18.99
CA VAL A 87 0.24 4.28 18.88
C VAL A 87 0.41 4.65 17.42
N ILE A 88 -0.67 4.45 16.64
CA ILE A 88 -0.79 5.07 15.32
C ILE A 88 -0.92 6.58 15.61
N THR A 89 0.19 7.24 15.90
CA THR A 89 0.25 8.69 15.91
C THR A 89 0.11 9.09 14.46
N SER A 90 -1.04 9.69 14.16
CA SER A 90 -1.31 10.40 12.93
C SER A 90 -0.43 11.64 12.85
N GLU A 91 0.88 11.46 12.71
CA GLU A 91 1.77 12.54 12.27
C GLU A 91 1.74 12.53 10.75
N LYS A 92 0.64 13.06 10.21
CA LYS A 92 0.61 13.54 8.83
C LYS A 92 1.61 14.69 8.78
N PRO A 93 2.67 14.65 7.95
CA PRO A 93 3.44 15.86 7.72
C PRO A 93 2.46 16.90 7.15
N GLU A 94 2.24 18.00 7.86
CA GLU A 94 1.54 19.15 7.30
C GLU A 94 2.42 19.71 6.19
N ILE A 95 2.18 19.26 4.97
CA ILE A 95 2.83 19.81 3.80
C ILE A 95 2.18 21.17 3.57
N ASN A 96 2.94 22.24 3.82
CA ASN A 96 2.54 23.59 3.44
C ASN A 96 2.66 23.73 1.91
N TRP A 97 1.63 23.26 1.20
CA TRP A 97 1.57 23.29 -0.26
C TRP A 97 1.80 24.68 -0.84
N LYS A 98 1.35 25.74 -0.14
CA LYS A 98 1.54 27.13 -0.59
C LYS A 98 3.01 27.53 -0.64
N GLU A 99 3.79 27.13 0.36
CA GLU A 99 5.22 27.44 0.44
C GLU A 99 6.04 26.56 -0.51
N LYS A 100 5.68 25.28 -0.66
CA LYS A 100 6.32 24.36 -1.62
C LYS A 100 6.10 24.82 -3.07
N ILE A 101 4.88 25.26 -3.43
CA ILE A 101 4.59 25.82 -4.76
C ILE A 101 5.37 27.10 -4.99
N ARG A 102 5.37 28.02 -4.01
CA ARG A 102 6.12 29.29 -4.13
C ARG A 102 7.61 29.04 -4.34
N ALA A 103 8.22 28.20 -3.52
CA ALA A 103 9.64 27.88 -3.62
C ALA A 103 10.01 27.28 -4.99
N LEU A 104 9.20 26.34 -5.50
CA LEU A 104 9.44 25.74 -6.82
C LEU A 104 9.22 26.74 -7.96
N THR A 105 8.22 27.63 -7.83
CA THR A 105 7.95 28.67 -8.85
C THR A 105 9.06 29.71 -8.87
N ASP A 106 9.54 30.14 -7.71
CA ASP A 106 10.65 31.08 -7.57
C ASP A 106 11.96 30.50 -8.14
N GLU A 107 12.21 29.20 -7.93
CA GLU A 107 13.37 28.49 -8.51
C GLU A 107 13.30 28.44 -10.04
N MET A 108 12.12 28.13 -10.61
CA MET A 108 11.92 28.13 -12.06
C MET A 108 12.08 29.53 -12.68
N GLN A 109 11.55 30.57 -12.03
CA GLN A 109 11.72 31.95 -12.51
C GLN A 109 13.19 32.39 -12.45
N ALA A 110 13.93 31.99 -11.42
CA ALA A 110 15.36 32.28 -11.32
C ALA A 110 16.17 31.59 -12.44
N ASP A 111 15.87 30.34 -12.76
CA ASP A 111 16.51 29.59 -13.85
C ASP A 111 16.22 30.19 -15.23
N GLU A 112 14.99 30.66 -15.46
CA GLU A 112 14.61 31.32 -16.71
C GLU A 112 15.30 32.69 -16.87
N ILE A 113 15.35 33.50 -15.81
CA ILE A 113 16.09 34.77 -15.80
C ILE A 113 17.58 34.52 -16.08
N ALA A 114 18.18 33.48 -15.49
CA ALA A 114 19.58 33.12 -15.74
C ALA A 114 19.83 32.69 -17.20
N ARG A 115 18.89 31.94 -17.81
CA ARG A 115 18.95 31.56 -19.23
C ARG A 115 18.88 32.76 -20.17
N GLN A 116 17.94 33.67 -19.92
CA GLN A 116 17.77 34.87 -20.75
C GLN A 116 18.99 35.81 -20.65
N GLN A 117 19.59 35.94 -19.46
CA GLN A 117 20.82 36.73 -19.28
C GLN A 117 22.04 36.14 -19.99
N SER A 118 22.11 34.81 -20.12
CA SER A 118 23.20 34.14 -20.86
C SER A 118 23.03 34.23 -22.38
N ALA A 119 21.81 34.38 -22.90
CA ALA A 119 21.54 34.48 -24.34
C ALA A 119 21.88 35.87 -24.93
N VAL A 120 21.80 36.94 -24.11
CA VAL A 120 22.06 38.33 -24.56
C VAL A 120 23.56 38.66 -24.67
N ALA A 121 24.45 37.86 -24.10
CA ALA A 121 25.90 38.10 -24.15
C ALA A 121 26.60 37.56 -25.43
N GLY A 122 25.85 36.99 -26.38
CA GLY A 122 26.39 36.17 -27.48
C GLY A 122 26.09 36.64 -28.92
N THR A 123 25.99 37.94 -29.20
CA THR A 123 25.81 38.42 -30.59
C THR A 123 26.69 39.64 -30.90
N GLU A 124 27.76 39.41 -31.66
CA GLU A 124 28.42 40.44 -32.48
C GLU A 124 27.76 40.52 -33.87
N PRO A 125 27.73 41.69 -34.53
CA PRO A 125 27.12 41.89 -35.83
C PRO A 125 28.15 41.71 -36.97
N GLU A 126 27.79 40.92 -38.00
CA GLU A 126 28.49 40.91 -39.29
C GLU A 126 27.54 41.46 -40.37
N GLU A 127 28.05 42.44 -41.12
CA GLU A 127 27.43 43.12 -42.26
C GLU A 127 27.67 42.38 -43.59
N GLY A 128 26.72 42.51 -44.53
CA GLY A 128 26.91 42.31 -45.99
C GLY A 128 26.87 40.84 -46.44
N GLU A 129 26.28 40.42 -47.58
CA GLU A 129 25.91 41.12 -48.81
C GLU A 129 24.73 40.40 -49.51
N ASN A 130 24.15 41.15 -50.43
CA ASN A 130 23.02 40.87 -51.32
C ASN A 130 23.34 39.79 -52.39
N MET A 131 22.44 38.83 -52.67
CA MET A 131 22.23 38.36 -54.05
C MET A 131 20.91 37.61 -54.27
N ILE A 132 20.30 37.96 -55.40
CA ILE A 132 18.98 37.58 -55.93
C ILE A 132 19.07 36.23 -56.64
N SER A 133 18.01 35.41 -56.58
CA SER A 133 17.44 34.72 -57.75
C SER A 133 16.05 34.15 -57.45
N ALA A 134 15.12 34.52 -58.32
CA ALA A 134 13.78 33.99 -58.45
C ALA A 134 13.78 32.88 -59.50
N GLU A 135 12.98 31.84 -59.28
CA GLU A 135 12.28 30.99 -60.26
C GLU A 135 11.44 29.99 -59.43
N SER A 136 10.12 30.08 -59.38
CA SER A 136 9.14 29.60 -60.37
C SER A 136 9.32 28.11 -60.68
N HIS A 137 8.42 27.26 -60.18
CA HIS A 137 7.70 26.31 -61.04
C HIS A 137 6.47 25.73 -60.32
N ASP A 138 5.33 26.03 -60.93
CA ASP A 138 3.99 25.46 -60.77
C ASP A 138 3.93 24.01 -61.26
N SER A 139 3.06 23.17 -60.66
CA SER A 139 2.21 22.16 -61.33
C SER A 139 1.49 21.24 -60.34
N LEU A 140 0.21 21.55 -60.10
CA LEU A 140 -1.00 20.73 -60.31
C LEU A 140 -0.96 19.17 -60.28
N ALA A 141 -1.75 18.64 -59.33
CA ALA A 141 -2.98 17.84 -59.49
C ALA A 141 -3.00 16.35 -59.93
N ILE A 142 -4.15 15.74 -59.55
CA ILE A 142 -4.79 14.44 -59.90
C ILE A 142 -4.44 13.31 -58.92
N GLY A 143 -5.35 12.50 -58.35
CA GLY A 143 -6.80 12.24 -58.46
C GLY A 143 -7.13 11.12 -57.44
N GLU A 144 -8.24 11.15 -56.72
CA GLU A 144 -9.57 10.59 -57.08
C GLU A 144 -9.85 9.18 -56.50
N THR A 145 -11.07 9.01 -55.95
CA THR A 145 -11.82 7.75 -55.62
C THR A 145 -11.38 6.97 -54.35
N GLY A 146 -12.25 6.39 -53.52
CA GLY A 146 -13.70 6.19 -53.54
C GLY A 146 -14.10 5.16 -52.45
N ASP A 147 -15.38 5.17 -52.07
CA ASP A 147 -16.18 4.20 -51.27
C ASP A 147 -15.80 3.91 -49.80
N ALA A 148 -16.65 4.09 -48.79
CA ALA A 148 -18.06 3.72 -48.54
C ALA A 148 -18.24 2.35 -47.82
N VAL A 149 -19.24 2.39 -46.92
CA VAL A 149 -20.06 1.34 -46.29
C VAL A 149 -19.60 0.59 -45.04
N ASP A 150 -20.43 0.79 -43.99
CA ASP A 150 -21.11 -0.19 -43.12
C ASP A 150 -20.27 -1.20 -42.29
N SER A 151 -20.66 -1.59 -41.08
CA SER A 151 -22.02 -1.69 -40.56
C SER A 151 -22.03 -1.73 -39.03
N ILE A 152 -23.09 -1.13 -38.51
CA ILE A 152 -23.70 -1.37 -37.21
C ILE A 152 -24.12 -2.84 -37.12
N THR A 153 -24.08 -3.43 -35.92
CA THR A 153 -25.12 -4.30 -35.31
C THR A 153 -24.48 -5.17 -34.20
N THR A 154 -25.07 -5.61 -33.09
CA THR A 154 -26.19 -5.29 -32.20
C THR A 154 -26.14 -6.39 -31.11
N ALA A 155 -26.71 -6.12 -29.93
CA ALA A 155 -27.21 -7.06 -28.91
C ALA A 155 -26.17 -7.87 -28.08
N SER A 156 -26.13 -7.86 -26.74
CA SER A 156 -27.12 -7.84 -25.63
C SER A 156 -27.43 -9.24 -25.06
N SER A 157 -27.32 -9.31 -23.72
CA SER A 157 -28.07 -10.17 -22.76
C SER A 157 -27.81 -11.69 -22.80
N SER A 158 -28.04 -12.54 -21.79
CA SER A 158 -28.70 -12.54 -20.47
C SER A 158 -28.27 -13.88 -19.81
N THR A 159 -27.90 -13.95 -18.54
CA THR A 159 -28.70 -14.54 -17.43
C THR A 159 -29.50 -15.82 -17.73
N VAL A 160 -29.39 -16.85 -16.86
CA VAL A 160 -30.44 -17.70 -16.19
C VAL A 160 -29.72 -18.92 -15.55
N VAL A 161 -29.60 -19.00 -14.21
CA VAL A 161 -30.35 -19.82 -13.21
C VAL A 161 -30.37 -21.35 -13.43
N GLY A 162 -30.07 -22.11 -12.36
CA GLY A 162 -30.47 -23.52 -12.23
C GLY A 162 -29.88 -24.24 -11.01
N GLU A 163 -30.67 -24.32 -9.93
CA GLU A 163 -30.58 -25.34 -8.86
C GLU A 163 -31.47 -26.54 -9.27
N PRO A 164 -31.20 -27.79 -8.82
CA PRO A 164 -32.09 -28.39 -7.83
C PRO A 164 -31.42 -29.39 -6.84
N THR A 165 -32.28 -29.91 -5.97
CA THR A 165 -32.13 -30.37 -4.58
C THR A 165 -31.92 -31.89 -4.39
N ALA A 166 -31.45 -32.24 -3.18
CA ALA A 166 -31.75 -33.42 -2.34
C ALA A 166 -30.87 -34.70 -2.43
N ALA A 167 -30.20 -35.03 -1.31
CA ALA A 167 -30.50 -36.22 -0.49
C ALA A 167 -29.56 -36.31 0.72
N ALA A 168 -30.14 -36.46 1.91
CA ALA A 168 -29.45 -36.62 3.18
C ALA A 168 -29.03 -38.09 3.39
N THR A 169 -27.81 -38.32 3.86
CA THR A 169 -27.44 -39.55 4.58
C THR A 169 -26.44 -39.16 5.65
N ALA A 170 -26.87 -39.29 6.91
CA ALA A 170 -26.08 -38.99 8.09
C ALA A 170 -25.03 -40.08 8.31
N THR A 171 -23.77 -39.73 8.06
CA THR A 171 -22.61 -40.45 8.60
C THR A 171 -21.87 -39.46 9.48
N ALA A 172 -21.51 -39.89 10.69
CA ALA A 172 -20.89 -39.09 11.74
C ALA A 172 -19.66 -38.30 11.22
N GLU A 173 -19.87 -37.03 10.93
CA GLU A 173 -18.80 -36.09 10.60
C GLU A 173 -18.14 -35.60 11.90
N GLN A 174 -16.83 -35.82 11.99
CA GLN A 174 -15.98 -35.04 12.89
C GLN A 174 -16.26 -33.55 12.68
N PRO A 175 -16.25 -32.72 13.74
CA PRO A 175 -16.46 -31.29 13.57
C PRO A 175 -15.43 -30.74 12.57
N PRO A 176 -15.86 -29.92 11.59
CA PRO A 176 -14.96 -29.42 10.56
C PRO A 176 -13.84 -28.64 11.22
N LYS A 177 -12.59 -29.06 10.98
CA LYS A 177 -11.39 -28.28 11.31
C LYS A 177 -11.53 -26.93 10.60
N LYS A 178 -11.99 -25.91 11.33
CA LYS A 178 -12.09 -24.53 10.86
C LYS A 178 -10.65 -24.01 10.68
N THR A 179 -10.07 -24.26 9.50
CA THR A 179 -8.80 -23.66 9.12
C THR A 179 -9.02 -22.16 8.99
N THR A 180 -8.59 -21.41 9.99
CA THR A 180 -8.73 -19.96 10.05
C THR A 180 -7.65 -19.33 9.19
N LYS A 181 -7.86 -19.30 7.87
CA LYS A 181 -7.00 -18.52 6.97
C LYS A 181 -7.30 -17.03 7.19
N LEU A 182 -6.26 -16.22 7.37
CA LEU A 182 -6.38 -14.77 7.51
C LEU A 182 -7.19 -14.20 6.32
N PRO A 183 -8.16 -13.31 6.55
CA PRO A 183 -8.86 -12.63 5.47
C PRO A 183 -7.85 -11.87 4.61
N ARG A 184 -7.93 -12.02 3.28
CA ARG A 184 -7.09 -11.27 2.35
C ARG A 184 -7.49 -9.80 2.41
N LEU A 185 -6.62 -8.96 2.96
CA LEU A 185 -6.78 -7.51 2.89
C LEU A 185 -6.55 -7.06 1.45
N ARG A 186 -7.37 -6.11 0.97
CA ARG A 186 -7.17 -5.49 -0.35
C ARG A 186 -5.82 -4.77 -0.39
N THR A 187 -5.18 -4.77 -1.55
CA THR A 187 -4.04 -3.89 -1.89
C THR A 187 -4.38 -2.45 -1.52
N ALA A 188 -3.40 -1.66 -1.11
CA ALA A 188 -3.60 -0.26 -0.76
C ALA A 188 -4.29 0.49 -1.90
N PHE A 189 -5.31 1.23 -1.52
CA PHE A 189 -6.09 2.07 -2.40
C PHE A 189 -6.31 3.41 -1.70
N LEU A 190 -6.41 4.49 -2.48
CA LEU A 190 -6.96 5.74 -1.97
C LEU A 190 -8.45 5.54 -1.72
N SER A 191 -8.99 6.15 -0.66
CA SER A 191 -10.45 6.18 -0.49
C SER A 191 -11.10 6.83 -1.70
N TYR A 192 -12.35 6.44 -1.97
CA TYR A 192 -13.12 7.03 -3.07
C TYR A 192 -13.17 8.57 -2.99
N GLU A 193 -13.37 9.12 -1.80
CA GLU A 193 -13.37 10.57 -1.57
C GLU A 193 -12.06 11.23 -1.97
N ALA A 194 -10.92 10.62 -1.61
CA ALA A 194 -9.59 11.11 -1.98
C ALA A 194 -9.35 11.01 -3.49
N GLN A 195 -9.80 9.94 -4.15
CA GLN A 195 -9.71 9.80 -5.61
C GLN A 195 -10.53 10.86 -6.34
N HIS A 196 -11.77 11.09 -5.90
CA HIS A 196 -12.63 12.10 -6.52
C HIS A 196 -12.07 13.52 -6.33
N ALA A 197 -11.58 13.84 -5.13
CA ALA A 197 -10.93 15.12 -4.86
C ALA A 197 -9.67 15.32 -5.72
N LEU A 198 -8.84 14.28 -5.86
CA LEU A 198 -7.65 14.30 -6.71
C LEU A 198 -8.01 14.58 -8.17
N MET A 199 -8.94 13.79 -8.74
CA MET A 199 -9.32 13.92 -10.16
C MET A 199 -10.01 15.25 -10.46
N THR A 200 -10.85 15.73 -9.54
CA THR A 200 -11.49 17.07 -9.66
C THR A 200 -10.43 18.15 -9.67
N ARG A 201 -9.46 18.09 -8.75
CA ARG A 201 -8.39 19.07 -8.70
C ARG A 201 -7.48 19.02 -9.94
N THR A 202 -7.22 17.83 -10.47
CA THR A 202 -6.48 17.67 -11.73
C THR A 202 -7.23 18.29 -12.90
N GLN A 203 -8.56 18.10 -12.98
CA GLN A 203 -9.38 18.71 -14.02
C GLN A 203 -9.34 20.24 -13.95
N GLU A 204 -9.58 20.82 -12.78
CA GLU A 204 -9.52 22.28 -12.57
C GLU A 204 -8.18 22.88 -13.03
N LEU A 205 -7.07 22.25 -12.63
CA LEU A 205 -5.74 22.72 -13.01
C LEU A 205 -5.50 22.67 -14.52
N LEU A 206 -6.02 21.64 -15.21
CA LEU A 206 -5.90 21.54 -16.66
C LEU A 206 -6.80 22.53 -17.39
N GLU A 207 -8.03 22.77 -16.92
CA GLU A 207 -8.93 23.77 -17.49
C GLU A 207 -8.34 25.18 -17.34
N ASP A 208 -7.80 25.51 -16.16
CA ASP A 208 -7.03 26.74 -15.93
C ASP A 208 -5.85 26.87 -16.90
N ALA A 209 -5.07 25.79 -17.08
CA ALA A 209 -3.90 25.78 -17.95
C ALA A 209 -4.27 25.95 -19.44
N CYS A 210 -5.35 25.30 -19.89
CA CYS A 210 -5.83 25.43 -21.26
C CYS A 210 -6.34 26.85 -21.55
N PHE A 211 -7.05 27.43 -20.58
CA PHE A 211 -7.53 28.81 -20.67
C PHE A 211 -6.38 29.82 -20.73
N GLU A 212 -5.39 29.72 -19.84
CA GLU A 212 -4.23 30.61 -19.84
C GLU A 212 -3.40 30.46 -21.13
N PHE A 213 -3.25 29.25 -21.64
CA PHE A 213 -2.62 29.02 -22.95
C PHE A 213 -3.39 29.72 -24.08
N ALA A 214 -4.71 29.51 -24.17
CA ALA A 214 -5.52 30.16 -25.20
C ALA A 214 -5.50 31.69 -25.08
N LYS A 215 -5.50 32.22 -23.85
CA LYS A 215 -5.40 33.66 -23.60
C LYS A 215 -4.08 34.26 -24.09
N GLN A 216 -2.99 33.48 -24.04
CA GLN A 216 -1.65 33.92 -24.45
C GLN A 216 -1.43 33.78 -25.95
N GLU A 217 -1.81 32.65 -26.53
CA GLU A 217 -1.45 32.27 -27.91
C GLU A 217 -2.62 32.37 -28.90
N HIS A 218 -3.87 32.25 -28.43
CA HIS A 218 -5.07 32.12 -29.26
C HIS A 218 -6.30 32.88 -28.71
N PRO A 219 -6.19 34.20 -28.46
CA PRO A 219 -7.27 34.99 -27.86
C PRO A 219 -8.57 34.99 -28.69
N GLU A 220 -8.46 34.78 -30.00
CA GLU A 220 -9.59 34.68 -30.93
C GLU A 220 -10.56 33.54 -30.59
N ILE A 221 -10.04 32.44 -30.02
CA ILE A 221 -10.85 31.29 -29.59
C ILE A 221 -11.70 31.67 -28.37
N LEU A 222 -11.14 32.45 -27.45
CA LEU A 222 -11.86 32.92 -26.26
C LEU A 222 -12.92 33.96 -26.63
N GLU A 223 -12.60 34.88 -27.54
CA GLU A 223 -13.53 35.91 -28.01
C GLU A 223 -14.73 35.31 -28.76
N SER A 224 -14.47 34.35 -29.66
CA SER A 224 -15.52 33.66 -30.42
C SER A 224 -16.42 32.79 -29.53
N GLY A 225 -15.84 32.17 -28.50
CA GLY A 225 -16.57 31.42 -27.48
C GLY A 225 -17.27 32.28 -26.43
N GLN A 226 -16.96 33.58 -26.36
CA GLN A 226 -17.35 34.49 -25.28
C GLN A 226 -16.97 33.96 -23.88
N TRP A 227 -15.78 33.37 -23.77
CA TRP A 227 -15.28 32.78 -22.53
C TRP A 227 -14.37 33.77 -21.80
N ASP A 228 -14.85 34.24 -20.64
CA ASP A 228 -14.15 35.21 -19.80
C ASP A 228 -13.43 34.57 -18.60
N SER A 229 -13.69 33.29 -18.34
CA SER A 229 -13.17 32.54 -17.19
C SER A 229 -12.82 31.09 -17.57
N PRO A 230 -11.82 30.46 -16.92
CA PRO A 230 -11.47 29.06 -17.17
C PRO A 230 -12.64 28.08 -16.90
N GLU A 231 -13.51 28.39 -15.95
CA GLU A 231 -14.67 27.58 -15.59
C GLU A 231 -15.75 27.55 -16.69
N CYS A 232 -15.68 28.44 -17.68
CA CYS A 232 -16.61 28.47 -18.80
C CYS A 232 -16.35 27.36 -19.82
N VAL A 233 -15.18 26.70 -19.77
CA VAL A 233 -14.73 25.78 -20.80
C VAL A 233 -14.27 24.46 -20.20
N GLU A 234 -15.10 23.44 -20.39
CA GLU A 234 -14.85 22.10 -19.87
C GLU A 234 -13.67 21.45 -20.60
N LEU A 235 -12.89 20.61 -19.90
CA LEU A 235 -11.69 19.94 -20.45
C LEU A 235 -11.94 19.17 -21.74
N GLN A 236 -13.15 18.59 -21.91
CA GLN A 236 -13.53 17.93 -23.16
C GLN A 236 -13.57 18.89 -24.35
N LYS A 237 -14.05 20.13 -24.14
CA LYS A 237 -14.11 21.15 -25.18
C LYS A 237 -12.70 21.58 -25.58
N TRP A 238 -11.79 21.73 -24.62
CA TRP A 238 -10.37 21.97 -24.89
C TRP A 238 -9.74 20.87 -25.72
N VAL A 239 -9.96 19.60 -25.36
CA VAL A 239 -9.49 18.45 -26.14
C VAL A 239 -10.02 18.49 -27.59
N TRP A 240 -11.27 18.90 -27.79
CA TRP A 240 -11.83 19.06 -29.13
C TRP A 240 -11.14 20.21 -29.90
N ILE A 241 -10.91 21.37 -29.27
CA ILE A 241 -10.19 22.50 -29.88
C ILE A 241 -8.78 22.08 -30.30
N PHE A 242 -8.04 21.39 -29.42
CA PHE A 242 -6.69 20.91 -29.73
C PHE A 242 -6.63 19.93 -30.90
N ASN A 243 -7.64 19.08 -31.07
CA ASN A 243 -7.68 18.12 -32.17
C ASN A 243 -8.11 18.70 -33.51
N ASN A 244 -8.90 19.78 -33.52
CA ASN A 244 -9.57 20.25 -34.73
C ASN A 244 -9.12 21.64 -35.18
N GLU A 245 -8.82 22.52 -34.24
CA GLU A 245 -8.50 23.93 -34.53
C GLU A 245 -7.01 24.21 -34.32
N LEU A 246 -6.39 23.60 -33.29
CA LEU A 246 -5.01 23.87 -32.89
C LEU A 246 -4.04 22.71 -33.14
N PHE A 247 -4.43 21.71 -33.93
CA PHE A 247 -3.62 20.50 -34.11
C PHE A 247 -2.22 20.79 -34.68
N SER A 248 -2.12 21.78 -35.57
CA SER A 248 -0.85 22.20 -36.19
C SER A 248 0.20 22.65 -35.17
N GLN A 249 -0.21 23.12 -33.98
CA GLN A 249 0.72 23.48 -32.90
C GLN A 249 1.45 22.25 -32.32
N PHE A 250 0.89 21.05 -32.51
CA PHE A 250 1.42 19.81 -31.95
C PHE A 250 2.13 18.92 -33.00
N GLU A 251 2.07 19.25 -34.30
CA GLU A 251 2.67 18.43 -35.37
C GLU A 251 4.20 18.27 -35.25
N GLY A 252 4.89 19.26 -34.68
CA GLY A 252 6.33 19.22 -34.40
C GLY A 252 6.72 18.63 -33.04
N GLU A 253 5.74 18.40 -32.16
CA GLU A 253 5.97 17.92 -30.80
C GLU A 253 6.01 16.40 -30.73
N LYS A 254 6.71 15.87 -29.72
CA LYS A 254 6.73 14.42 -29.49
C LYS A 254 5.49 14.01 -28.69
N VAL A 255 4.75 13.02 -29.22
CA VAL A 255 3.63 12.41 -28.50
C VAL A 255 4.12 11.90 -27.13
N PRO A 256 3.44 12.28 -26.03
CA PRO A 256 3.82 11.80 -24.70
C PRO A 256 3.72 10.28 -24.58
N LEU A 257 4.78 9.64 -24.08
CA LEU A 257 4.74 8.21 -23.74
C LEU A 257 3.76 7.97 -22.58
N PRO A 258 3.04 6.84 -22.54
CA PRO A 258 3.18 5.64 -23.38
C PRO A 258 2.30 5.64 -24.64
N HIS A 259 1.73 6.78 -25.03
CA HIS A 259 0.75 6.84 -26.13
C HIS A 259 1.40 6.64 -27.49
N THR A 260 0.69 5.96 -28.39
CA THR A 260 1.15 5.70 -29.76
C THR A 260 0.79 6.82 -30.74
N GLY A 261 -0.12 7.71 -30.36
CA GLY A 261 -0.50 8.88 -31.15
C GLY A 261 -1.23 9.96 -30.35
N TRP A 262 -1.42 11.12 -30.97
CA TRP A 262 -2.11 12.27 -30.37
C TRP A 262 -3.54 11.96 -29.97
N HIS A 263 -4.26 11.19 -30.79
CA HIS A 263 -5.62 10.77 -30.46
C HIS A 263 -5.69 10.00 -29.13
N THR A 264 -4.82 9.00 -28.93
CA THR A 264 -4.81 8.21 -27.68
C THR A 264 -4.42 9.04 -26.45
N PHE A 265 -3.51 10.00 -26.63
CA PHE A 265 -3.12 10.91 -25.57
C PHE A 265 -4.28 11.83 -25.17
N PHE A 266 -4.88 12.53 -26.13
CA PHE A 266 -6.00 13.43 -25.86
C PHE A 266 -7.25 12.70 -25.35
N GLU A 267 -7.46 11.47 -25.78
CA GLU A 267 -8.51 10.61 -25.24
C GLU A 267 -8.27 10.29 -23.75
N SER A 268 -7.02 10.08 -23.33
CA SER A 268 -6.67 9.94 -21.92
C SER A 268 -7.02 11.20 -21.11
N ILE A 269 -6.70 12.39 -21.63
CA ILE A 269 -7.07 13.67 -21.02
C ILE A 269 -8.58 13.83 -20.92
N ARG A 270 -9.33 13.45 -21.97
CA ARG A 270 -10.80 13.46 -21.95
C ARG A 270 -11.37 12.58 -20.85
N HIS A 271 -10.74 11.42 -20.61
CA HIS A 271 -11.14 10.51 -19.54
C HIS A 271 -10.92 11.06 -18.13
N ILE A 272 -10.02 12.03 -17.91
CA ILE A 272 -9.82 12.69 -16.61
C ILE A 272 -11.15 13.31 -16.15
N ARG A 273 -11.82 14.05 -17.04
CA ARG A 273 -13.16 14.62 -16.78
C ARG A 273 -14.19 13.53 -16.53
N HIS A 274 -14.25 12.52 -17.40
CA HIS A 274 -15.22 11.42 -17.24
C HIS A 274 -15.06 10.73 -15.88
N LYS A 275 -13.82 10.52 -15.42
CA LYS A 275 -13.52 9.90 -14.13
C LYS A 275 -13.81 10.82 -12.94
N ALA A 276 -13.54 12.12 -13.07
CA ALA A 276 -13.92 13.11 -12.05
C ALA A 276 -15.45 13.16 -11.86
N VAL A 277 -16.21 13.17 -12.95
CA VAL A 277 -17.67 13.36 -12.95
C VAL A 277 -18.43 12.07 -12.65
N HIS A 278 -18.04 10.93 -13.24
CA HIS A 278 -18.79 9.66 -13.14
C HIS A 278 -18.38 8.78 -11.96
N ARG A 279 -17.56 9.29 -11.03
CA ARG A 279 -17.35 8.68 -9.71
C ARG A 279 -16.84 7.24 -9.79
N GLN A 280 -16.03 6.93 -10.80
CA GLN A 280 -15.48 5.60 -11.00
C GLN A 280 -14.28 5.38 -10.06
N VAL A 281 -14.26 4.24 -9.37
CA VAL A 281 -13.11 3.85 -8.55
C VAL A 281 -11.93 3.54 -9.47
N LEU A 282 -10.83 4.26 -9.26
CA LEU A 282 -9.57 4.09 -9.98
C LEU A 282 -8.63 3.20 -9.19
N CYS A 283 -7.86 2.38 -9.90
CA CYS A 283 -6.68 1.78 -9.29
C CYS A 283 -5.55 2.82 -9.22
N ALA A 284 -4.57 2.59 -8.34
CA ALA A 284 -3.43 3.48 -8.16
C ALA A 284 -2.64 3.73 -9.46
N ALA A 285 -2.51 2.69 -10.31
CA ALA A 285 -1.81 2.78 -11.57
C ALA A 285 -2.54 3.71 -12.56
N ASP A 286 -3.87 3.59 -12.65
CA ASP A 286 -4.68 4.45 -13.52
C ASP A 286 -4.60 5.90 -13.08
N ALA A 287 -4.77 6.18 -11.78
CA ALA A 287 -4.69 7.55 -11.26
C ALA A 287 -3.31 8.17 -11.54
N LYS A 288 -2.24 7.39 -11.42
CA LYS A 288 -0.87 7.82 -11.74
C LYS A 288 -0.69 8.11 -13.23
N ALA A 289 -1.26 7.28 -14.10
CA ALA A 289 -1.22 7.48 -15.55
C ALA A 289 -1.92 8.79 -15.91
N HIS A 290 -3.14 9.02 -15.39
CA HIS A 290 -3.88 10.28 -15.61
C HIS A 290 -3.12 11.52 -15.14
N LEU A 291 -2.49 11.47 -13.96
CA LEU A 291 -1.65 12.58 -13.48
C LEU A 291 -0.41 12.80 -14.38
N THR A 292 0.18 11.74 -14.91
CA THR A 292 1.35 11.84 -15.80
C THR A 292 0.98 12.43 -17.17
N ASP A 293 -0.19 12.06 -17.68
CA ASP A 293 -0.73 12.65 -18.92
C ASP A 293 -1.09 14.12 -18.71
N ALA A 294 -1.70 14.46 -17.56
CA ALA A 294 -1.99 15.84 -17.17
C ALA A 294 -0.71 16.70 -17.09
N GLU A 295 0.34 16.21 -16.43
CA GLU A 295 1.65 16.88 -16.38
C GLU A 295 2.22 17.10 -17.78
N SER A 296 2.02 16.12 -18.67
CA SER A 296 2.53 16.20 -20.05
C SER A 296 1.74 17.19 -20.89
N LEU A 297 0.43 17.29 -20.70
CA LEU A 297 -0.38 18.34 -21.33
C LEU A 297 0.04 19.73 -20.83
N ALA A 298 0.17 19.92 -19.51
CA ALA A 298 0.61 21.19 -18.95
C ALA A 298 1.99 21.62 -19.51
N ARG A 299 2.90 20.67 -19.71
CA ARG A 299 4.19 20.91 -20.35
C ARG A 299 4.07 21.32 -21.83
N LEU A 300 3.22 20.64 -22.60
CA LEU A 300 2.97 20.96 -24.00
C LEU A 300 2.38 22.37 -24.16
N LEU A 301 1.48 22.76 -23.24
CA LEU A 301 0.88 24.09 -23.19
C LEU A 301 1.81 25.17 -22.58
N ARG A 302 3.05 24.80 -22.22
CA ARG A 302 4.05 25.66 -21.57
C ARG A 302 3.53 26.30 -20.27
N GLN A 303 2.65 25.60 -19.56
CA GLN A 303 2.08 26.03 -18.28
C GLN A 303 2.85 25.42 -17.11
N ASP A 304 4.03 25.96 -16.86
CA ASP A 304 5.00 25.52 -15.86
C ASP A 304 4.41 25.41 -14.43
N VAL A 305 3.67 26.44 -14.01
CA VAL A 305 3.04 26.47 -12.67
C VAL A 305 2.02 25.34 -12.53
N CYS A 306 1.26 25.05 -13.58
CA CYS A 306 0.33 23.93 -13.59
C CYS A 306 1.08 22.60 -13.53
N GLN A 307 2.13 22.44 -14.33
CA GLN A 307 2.96 21.24 -14.33
C GLN A 307 3.52 20.93 -12.93
N VAL A 308 4.04 21.94 -12.22
CA VAL A 308 4.53 21.79 -10.84
C VAL A 308 3.42 21.33 -9.89
N LYS A 309 2.24 21.97 -9.93
CA LYS A 309 1.11 21.59 -9.07
C LYS A 309 0.66 20.15 -9.32
N LEU A 310 0.66 19.69 -10.57
CA LEU A 310 0.31 18.31 -10.92
C LEU A 310 1.37 17.31 -10.43
N GLY A 311 2.66 17.63 -10.60
CA GLY A 311 3.76 16.82 -10.06
C GLY A 311 3.69 16.66 -8.53
N LEU A 312 3.35 17.73 -7.84
CA LEU A 312 3.13 17.73 -6.40
C LEU A 312 1.96 16.83 -5.96
N LEU A 313 0.83 16.87 -6.68
CA LEU A 313 -0.30 15.99 -6.42
C LEU A 313 0.06 14.51 -6.63
N LYS A 314 0.85 14.21 -7.66
CA LYS A 314 1.36 12.86 -7.95
C LYS A 314 2.28 12.34 -6.86
N GLU A 315 3.25 13.14 -6.41
CA GLU A 315 4.12 12.79 -5.29
C GLU A 315 3.31 12.46 -4.02
N GLU A 316 2.29 13.29 -3.72
CA GLU A 316 1.44 13.08 -2.55
C GLU A 316 0.64 11.78 -2.64
N MET A 317 0.07 11.51 -3.82
CA MET A 317 -0.67 10.29 -4.06
C MET A 317 0.21 9.05 -3.83
N GLU A 318 1.41 9.05 -4.39
CA GLU A 318 2.36 7.95 -4.24
C GLU A 318 2.79 7.76 -2.78
N MET A 319 3.03 8.85 -2.05
CA MET A 319 3.36 8.81 -0.64
C MET A 319 2.21 8.22 0.19
N ALA A 320 0.98 8.67 -0.04
CA ALA A 320 -0.21 8.19 0.65
C ALA A 320 -0.42 6.68 0.41
N LEU A 321 -0.22 6.22 -0.83
CA LEU A 321 -0.29 4.80 -1.19
C LEU A 321 0.80 3.98 -0.49
N ALA A 322 2.05 4.47 -0.48
CA ALA A 322 3.16 3.79 0.20
C ALA A 322 2.93 3.66 1.71
N ILE A 323 2.41 4.71 2.35
CA ILE A 323 2.04 4.69 3.78
C ILE A 323 0.94 3.66 4.02
N SER A 324 -0.08 3.64 3.16
CA SER A 324 -1.20 2.70 3.27
C SER A 324 -0.73 1.24 3.11
N GLU A 325 0.14 0.94 2.14
CA GLU A 325 0.74 -0.39 1.97
C GLU A 325 1.53 -0.85 3.19
N ARG A 326 2.35 0.04 3.77
CA ARG A 326 3.11 -0.28 4.98
C ARG A 326 2.21 -0.57 6.16
N LYS A 327 1.20 0.30 6.40
CA LYS A 327 0.21 0.10 7.46
C LYS A 327 -0.53 -1.23 7.28
N ARG A 328 -0.88 -1.59 6.04
CA ARG A 328 -1.46 -2.89 5.71
C ARG A 328 -0.50 -4.03 6.04
N GLY A 329 0.78 -3.94 5.67
CA GLY A 329 1.80 -4.95 5.97
C GLY A 329 1.93 -5.20 7.48
N VAL A 330 2.08 -4.14 8.28
CA VAL A 330 2.14 -4.24 9.75
C VAL A 330 0.88 -4.89 10.31
N LEU A 331 -0.29 -4.54 9.79
CA LEU A 331 -1.55 -5.15 10.24
C LEU A 331 -1.61 -6.64 9.90
N VAL A 332 -1.17 -7.04 8.72
CA VAL A 332 -1.09 -8.45 8.32
C VAL A 332 -0.17 -9.21 9.26
N ASP A 333 1.03 -8.70 9.52
CA ASP A 333 2.02 -9.38 10.36
C ASP A 333 1.53 -9.57 11.80
N VAL A 334 0.96 -8.52 12.40
CA VAL A 334 0.43 -8.57 13.78
C VAL A 334 -0.70 -9.59 13.91
N TYR A 335 -1.62 -9.62 12.95
CA TYR A 335 -2.73 -10.57 13.03
C TYR A 335 -2.30 -11.99 12.66
N GLN A 336 -1.37 -12.15 11.72
CA GLN A 336 -0.81 -13.47 11.40
C GLN A 336 -0.18 -14.11 12.65
N ALA A 337 0.63 -13.36 13.41
CA ALA A 337 1.20 -13.85 14.66
C ALA A 337 0.13 -14.29 15.69
N LYS A 338 -0.98 -13.55 15.78
CA LYS A 338 -2.11 -13.93 16.64
C LYS A 338 -2.81 -15.21 16.16
N PHE A 339 -2.97 -15.38 14.85
CA PHE A 339 -3.52 -16.61 14.29
C PHE A 339 -2.59 -17.81 14.51
N ASP A 340 -1.28 -17.63 14.37
CA ASP A 340 -0.29 -18.68 14.64
C ASP A 340 -0.29 -19.11 16.12
N GLU A 341 -0.45 -18.15 17.04
CA GLU A 341 -0.63 -18.43 18.48
C GLU A 341 -1.91 -19.24 18.74
N ILE A 342 -3.02 -18.88 18.09
CA ILE A 342 -4.28 -19.63 18.20
C ILE A 342 -4.10 -21.06 17.68
N GLU A 343 -3.44 -21.25 16.54
CA GLU A 343 -3.17 -22.57 15.98
C GLU A 343 -2.21 -23.39 16.86
N ALA A 344 -1.25 -22.76 17.54
CA ALA A 344 -0.42 -23.44 18.53
C ALA A 344 -1.25 -23.95 19.71
N ARG A 345 -2.10 -23.09 20.30
CA ARG A 345 -2.97 -23.49 21.42
C ARG A 345 -3.96 -24.59 21.02
N ARG A 346 -4.45 -24.58 19.77
CA ARG A 346 -5.31 -25.67 19.24
C ARG A 346 -4.56 -27.00 19.21
N ARG A 347 -3.30 -27.02 18.75
CA ARG A 347 -2.47 -28.23 18.77
C ARG A 347 -2.23 -28.75 20.18
N ASP A 348 -1.92 -27.87 21.13
CA ASP A 348 -1.70 -28.27 22.53
C ASP A 348 -2.96 -28.90 23.15
N LEU A 349 -4.13 -28.33 22.83
CA LEU A 349 -5.43 -28.88 23.25
C LEU A 349 -5.72 -30.22 22.58
N ASP A 350 -5.48 -30.36 21.28
CA ASP A 350 -5.66 -31.62 20.55
C ASP A 350 -4.75 -32.73 21.13
N GLU A 351 -3.50 -32.40 21.49
CA GLU A 351 -2.57 -33.34 22.12
C GLU A 351 -3.06 -33.75 23.52
N LEU A 352 -3.50 -32.79 24.33
CA LEU A 352 -4.06 -33.07 25.65
C LEU A 352 -5.31 -33.95 25.55
N GLU A 353 -6.21 -33.66 24.62
CA GLU A 353 -7.41 -34.45 24.37
C GLU A 353 -7.05 -35.89 23.95
N GLY A 354 -6.02 -36.06 23.12
CA GLY A 354 -5.44 -37.35 22.76
C GLY A 354 -4.94 -38.13 23.97
N ARG A 355 -4.10 -37.51 24.82
CA ARG A 355 -3.56 -38.14 26.04
C ARG A 355 -4.65 -38.59 27.00
N MET A 356 -5.66 -37.76 27.23
CA MET A 356 -6.79 -38.10 28.10
C MET A 356 -7.61 -39.28 27.57
N ARG A 357 -7.80 -39.37 26.25
CA ARG A 357 -8.46 -40.52 25.62
C ARG A 357 -7.65 -41.80 25.77
N GLU A 358 -6.33 -41.75 25.56
CA GLU A 358 -5.45 -42.90 25.74
C GLU A 358 -5.44 -43.37 27.19
N GLU A 359 -5.35 -42.45 28.16
CA GLU A 359 -5.43 -42.75 29.57
C GLU A 359 -6.75 -43.42 29.95
N LEU A 360 -7.88 -42.89 29.46
CA LEU A 360 -9.19 -43.50 29.69
C LEU A 360 -9.25 -44.95 29.18
N VAL A 361 -8.76 -45.19 27.96
CA VAL A 361 -8.72 -46.54 27.38
C VAL A 361 -7.82 -47.48 28.19
N ARG A 362 -6.67 -46.98 28.65
CA ARG A 362 -5.70 -47.72 29.47
C ARG A 362 -6.30 -48.11 30.82
N GLU A 363 -6.91 -47.16 31.53
CA GLU A 363 -7.58 -47.42 32.82
C GLU A 363 -8.75 -48.40 32.66
N HIS A 364 -9.56 -48.24 31.61
CA HIS A 364 -10.66 -49.17 31.32
C HIS A 364 -10.15 -50.60 31.09
N LYS A 365 -9.07 -50.78 30.32
CA LYS A 365 -8.46 -52.09 30.07
C LYS A 365 -7.90 -52.74 31.34
N LYS A 366 -7.30 -51.94 32.22
CA LYS A 366 -6.82 -52.39 33.53
C LYS A 366 -7.98 -52.87 34.41
N MET A 367 -9.02 -52.05 34.54
CA MET A 367 -10.24 -52.40 35.28
C MET A 367 -10.87 -53.70 34.76
N GLN A 368 -10.97 -53.89 33.45
CA GLN A 368 -11.47 -55.16 32.87
C GLN A 368 -10.59 -56.36 33.22
N SER A 369 -9.27 -56.19 33.23
CA SER A 369 -8.32 -57.25 33.57
C SER A 369 -8.41 -57.63 35.04
N ASP A 370 -8.50 -56.64 35.93
CA ASP A 370 -8.64 -56.84 37.38
C ASP A 370 -9.97 -57.54 37.71
N LEU A 371 -11.07 -57.11 37.09
CA LEU A 371 -12.38 -57.75 37.23
C LEU A 371 -12.38 -59.19 36.71
N GLY A 372 -11.75 -59.42 35.55
CA GLY A 372 -11.61 -60.75 34.97
C GLY A 372 -10.75 -61.69 35.83
N TYR A 373 -9.69 -61.17 36.44
CA TYR A 373 -8.86 -61.93 37.39
C TYR A 373 -9.64 -62.31 38.66
N GLY A 374 -10.32 -61.33 39.27
CA GLY A 374 -11.16 -61.57 40.46
C GLY A 374 -12.27 -62.59 40.19
N PHE A 375 -12.93 -62.49 39.03
CA PHE A 375 -13.95 -63.46 38.62
C PHE A 375 -13.37 -64.87 38.43
N LYS A 376 -12.20 -65.00 37.78
CA LYS A 376 -11.53 -66.31 37.63
C LYS A 376 -11.16 -66.93 38.97
N LEU A 377 -10.70 -66.11 39.92
CA LEU A 377 -10.35 -66.57 41.27
C LEU A 377 -11.61 -67.11 41.99
N ALA A 378 -12.72 -66.37 41.96
CA ALA A 378 -13.98 -66.81 42.54
C ALA A 378 -14.50 -68.12 41.90
N VAL A 379 -14.42 -68.26 40.57
CA VAL A 379 -14.79 -69.51 39.88
C VAL A 379 -13.88 -70.67 40.29
N ALA A 380 -12.58 -70.45 40.45
CA ALA A 380 -11.66 -71.49 40.88
C ALA A 380 -11.92 -71.93 42.33
N GLU A 381 -12.27 -71.00 43.22
CA GLU A 381 -12.68 -71.31 44.60
C GLU A 381 -13.98 -72.09 44.65
N MET A 382 -15.01 -71.71 43.86
CA MET A 382 -16.24 -72.47 43.75
C MET A 382 -15.98 -73.91 43.31
N LYS A 383 -15.16 -74.11 42.28
CA LYS A 383 -14.78 -75.46 41.81
C LYS A 383 -14.04 -76.28 42.86
N LYS A 384 -13.22 -75.65 43.70
CA LYS A 384 -12.54 -76.32 44.82
C LYS A 384 -13.54 -76.70 45.91
N ALA A 385 -14.46 -75.81 46.26
CA ALA A 385 -15.51 -76.11 47.24
C ALA A 385 -16.43 -77.25 46.77
N GLU A 386 -16.77 -77.29 45.47
CA GLU A 386 -17.49 -78.41 44.85
C GLU A 386 -16.72 -79.73 44.91
N ALA A 387 -15.38 -79.69 44.81
CA ALA A 387 -14.53 -80.89 44.90
C ALA A 387 -14.29 -81.37 46.34
N VAL A 388 -14.31 -80.47 47.33
CA VAL A 388 -14.16 -80.81 48.76
C VAL A 388 -15.48 -81.28 49.37
N GLY A 389 -16.63 -80.86 48.83
CA GLY A 389 -17.95 -81.36 49.24
C GLY A 389 -18.27 -82.81 48.82
N MET A 390 -17.28 -83.59 48.38
CA MET A 390 -17.44 -85.03 48.09
C MET A 390 -16.72 -85.94 49.10
N ASP A 391 -15.97 -85.41 50.07
CA ASP A 391 -15.38 -86.21 51.14
C ASP A 391 -15.57 -85.53 52.51
N GLU A 392 -16.26 -86.25 53.39
CA GLU A 392 -16.45 -86.06 54.84
C GLU A 392 -17.69 -85.27 55.35
N GLU A 393 -18.47 -86.02 56.13
CA GLU A 393 -19.57 -85.61 57.00
C GLU A 393 -19.08 -84.69 58.14
N GLU A 394 -19.97 -83.78 58.57
CA GLU A 394 -20.00 -83.04 59.84
C GLU A 394 -18.78 -82.16 60.25
N GLU A 395 -18.92 -80.83 60.12
CA GLU A 395 -19.13 -79.96 61.29
C GLU A 395 -19.42 -78.50 60.88
N GLU A 396 -20.24 -77.85 61.70
CA GLU A 396 -20.70 -76.47 61.57
C GLU A 396 -19.55 -75.44 61.53
N GLY A 397 -19.68 -74.39 60.71
CA GLY A 397 -18.83 -73.21 60.88
C GLY A 397 -18.77 -72.29 59.67
N ALA A 398 -19.58 -71.24 59.71
CA ALA A 398 -19.53 -70.03 58.90
C ALA A 398 -18.17 -69.73 58.23
N GLY A 399 -18.04 -69.94 56.91
CA GLY A 399 -16.78 -69.64 56.23
C GLY A 399 -16.84 -69.30 54.74
N SER A 400 -17.97 -69.48 54.04
CA SER A 400 -17.97 -69.35 52.56
C SER A 400 -18.50 -67.99 52.04
N TRP A 401 -19.39 -67.31 52.77
CA TRP A 401 -20.07 -66.10 52.27
C TRP A 401 -19.28 -64.78 52.42
N GLY A 402 -18.23 -64.75 53.24
CA GLY A 402 -17.45 -63.53 53.51
C GLY A 402 -16.59 -63.03 52.34
N LEU A 403 -16.16 -63.94 51.45
CA LEU A 403 -15.32 -63.60 50.29
C LEU A 403 -16.15 -63.09 49.11
N ILE A 404 -17.37 -63.60 48.94
CA ILE A 404 -18.32 -63.14 47.94
C ILE A 404 -18.75 -61.68 48.24
N ASP A 405 -18.91 -61.33 49.53
CA ASP A 405 -19.16 -59.94 49.96
C ASP A 405 -17.96 -59.02 49.67
N GLY A 406 -16.73 -59.52 49.81
CA GLY A 406 -15.50 -58.81 49.43
C GLY A 406 -15.41 -58.51 47.94
N PHE A 407 -15.77 -59.48 47.09
CA PHE A 407 -15.87 -59.31 45.63
C PHE A 407 -16.92 -58.26 45.26
N TRP A 408 -18.12 -58.31 45.85
CA TRP A 408 -19.17 -57.31 45.59
C TRP A 408 -18.84 -55.91 46.11
N LYS A 409 -18.10 -55.78 47.22
CA LYS A 409 -17.56 -54.49 47.69
C LYS A 409 -16.51 -53.90 46.74
N LEU A 410 -15.68 -54.73 46.13
CA LEU A 410 -14.70 -54.30 45.12
C LEU A 410 -15.37 -53.87 43.81
N VAL A 411 -16.45 -54.56 43.41
CA VAL A 411 -17.24 -54.27 42.20
C VAL A 411 -18.16 -53.05 42.35
N SER A 412 -18.69 -52.80 43.55
CA SER A 412 -19.67 -51.71 43.79
C SER A 412 -19.07 -50.31 43.98
N GLY A 413 -17.73 -50.16 43.92
CA GLY A 413 -17.09 -48.85 43.79
C GLY A 413 -17.44 -47.84 44.89
N ARG A 414 -17.51 -48.23 46.17
CA ARG A 414 -17.56 -47.24 47.26
C ARG A 414 -16.19 -46.57 47.41
N ARG A 415 -16.04 -45.39 46.80
CA ARG A 415 -15.06 -44.40 47.26
C ARG A 415 -15.51 -43.93 48.65
N LEU A 416 -14.68 -44.16 49.66
CA LEU A 416 -14.73 -43.35 50.88
C LEU A 416 -14.40 -41.91 50.49
N ALA A 417 -15.21 -40.99 51.02
CA ALA A 417 -15.20 -39.55 50.75
C ALA A 417 -13.86 -38.87 51.05
#